data_AF-A0A7L2MMV3-F1
#
_entry.id   AF-A0A7L2MMV3-F1
#
_cell.length_a   1.000
_cell.length_b   1.000
_cell.length_c   1.000
_cell.angle_alpha   90.00
_cell.angle_beta   90.00
_cell.angle_gamma   90.00
#
_symmetry.space_group_name_H-M   'P 1'
#
loop_
_entity.id
_entity.type
_entity.pdbx_description
1 polymer ?
#
loop_
_entity_poly.entity_id
_entity_poly.type
_entity_poly.pdbx_seq_one_letter_code
_entity_poly.pdbx_strand_id
1 'polypeptide(L)'
;SGAALCRVCGCLGPRCCGRCRRAAYCGPEHQALDWRNGHRRSCRQHAAGDDSADAIPEHNEFLFPEYEILIEPEEPEFPADSADDEQGAEDTSKDAKEQEEVGAAGIADETFKSLDEETLEAMAKHETEEEKIFRMFKKQVAAEPEQIIRYCRGGEGPLWVSGENRPEEKDIPNCVCGAKRIFEFQIMPQLLNHLQVDSLGESIDWGTLVVYTCADSCGGGNEYLEEFIWKQDYSMGCT
;
A
#
# COMPACT_ATOMS: atom_id res chain seq x y z
N SER A 1 -5.30 16.10 29.95
CA SER A 1 -4.83 17.04 28.91
C SER A 1 -4.72 16.30 27.60
N GLY A 2 -4.90 16.94 26.46
CA GLY A 2 -4.55 16.33 25.17
C GLY A 2 -3.03 16.19 25.02
N ALA A 3 -2.59 15.32 24.11
CA ALA A 3 -1.18 15.25 23.72
C ALA A 3 -0.75 16.53 22.98
N ALA A 4 0.51 16.93 23.14
CA ALA A 4 1.07 18.05 22.39
C ALA A 4 1.40 17.59 20.95
N LEU A 5 0.94 18.34 19.95
CA LEU A 5 1.14 18.04 18.54
C LEU A 5 2.27 18.86 17.93
N CYS A 6 2.91 18.33 16.90
CA CYS A 6 3.97 18.99 16.15
C CYS A 6 3.38 20.12 15.30
N ARG A 7 3.81 21.36 15.57
CA ARG A 7 3.31 22.57 14.89
C ARG A 7 3.49 22.58 13.36
N VAL A 8 4.34 21.69 12.84
CA VAL A 8 4.55 21.49 11.40
C VAL A 8 3.65 20.36 10.89
N CYS A 9 3.84 19.12 11.36
CA CYS A 9 3.29 17.93 10.71
C CYS A 9 2.10 17.28 11.44
N GLY A 10 1.54 17.90 12.49
CA GLY A 10 0.42 17.37 13.28
C GLY A 10 0.72 16.14 14.15
N CYS A 11 1.76 15.36 13.82
CA CYS A 11 2.20 14.17 14.56
C CYS A 11 2.59 14.48 16.01
N LEU A 12 2.70 13.47 16.88
CA LEU A 12 3.07 13.64 18.29
C LEU A 12 4.33 14.51 18.49
N GLY A 13 4.24 15.53 19.34
CA GLY A 13 5.27 16.53 19.59
C GLY A 13 5.85 16.47 21.01
N PRO A 14 6.70 15.48 21.36
CA PRO A 14 7.28 15.35 22.71
C PRO A 14 8.30 16.44 23.08
N ARG A 15 8.70 17.32 22.15
CA ARG A 15 9.73 18.35 22.36
C ARG A 15 9.14 19.76 22.23
N CYS A 16 9.00 20.49 23.34
CA CYS A 16 8.56 21.89 23.32
C CYS A 16 9.71 22.86 23.02
N CYS A 17 9.40 23.99 22.37
CA CYS A 17 10.35 25.07 22.11
C CYS A 17 10.95 25.61 23.42
N GLY A 18 12.25 25.41 23.65
CA GLY A 18 12.94 25.82 24.88
C GLY A 18 12.87 27.32 25.24
N ARG A 19 12.44 28.19 24.31
CA ARG A 19 12.30 29.64 24.52
C ARG A 19 10.91 30.10 24.98
N CYS A 20 9.84 29.38 24.63
CA CYS A 20 8.45 29.75 24.92
C CYS A 20 7.60 28.64 25.56
N ARG A 21 8.01 27.37 25.38
CA ARG A 21 7.33 26.15 25.83
C ARG A 21 5.89 25.92 25.32
N ARG A 22 5.37 26.79 24.42
CA ARG A 22 4.06 26.64 23.77
C ARG A 22 4.13 25.71 22.55
N ALA A 23 4.88 26.12 21.52
CA ALA A 23 5.06 25.32 20.30
C ALA A 23 5.80 24.01 20.60
N ALA A 24 5.30 22.90 20.05
CA ALA A 24 5.85 21.56 20.20
C ALA A 24 6.20 20.94 18.84
N TYR A 25 7.13 19.98 18.84
CA TYR A 25 7.69 19.36 17.64
C TYR A 25 8.04 17.89 17.89
N CYS A 26 7.98 17.07 16.83
CA CYS A 26 8.50 15.70 16.84
C CYS A 26 10.05 15.71 16.87
N GLY A 27 10.67 16.47 15.97
CA GLY A 27 12.13 16.53 15.78
C GLY A 27 12.72 17.94 15.77
N PRO A 28 14.06 18.05 15.88
CA PRO A 28 14.76 19.33 15.79
C PRO A 28 14.65 19.97 14.39
N GLU A 29 14.43 19.17 13.35
CA GLU A 29 14.27 19.61 11.96
C GLU A 29 12.97 20.42 11.77
N HIS A 30 11.83 19.92 12.26
CA HIS A 30 10.56 20.65 12.22
C HIS A 30 10.62 21.91 13.09
N GLN A 31 11.33 21.86 14.23
CA GLN A 31 11.63 23.06 15.02
C GLN A 31 12.45 24.08 14.22
N ALA A 32 13.47 23.64 13.47
CA ALA A 32 14.30 24.52 12.65
C ALA A 32 13.53 25.10 11.45
N LEU A 33 12.64 24.32 10.84
CA LEU A 33 11.78 24.74 9.74
C LEU A 33 10.80 25.84 10.18
N ASP A 34 10.00 25.59 11.22
CA ASP A 34 9.09 26.57 11.82
C ASP A 34 9.84 27.83 12.31
N TRP A 35 11.04 27.65 12.87
CA TRP A 35 11.91 28.77 13.26
C TRP A 35 12.32 29.66 12.07
N ARG A 36 12.57 29.08 10.89
CA ARG A 36 12.84 29.87 9.67
C ARG A 36 11.57 30.58 9.18
N ASN A 37 10.46 29.85 9.07
CA ASN A 37 9.26 30.29 8.37
C ASN A 37 8.49 31.37 9.17
N GLY A 38 8.34 31.21 10.48
CA GLY A 38 7.58 32.16 11.31
C GLY A 38 8.07 32.33 12.74
N HIS A 39 8.26 31.21 13.46
CA HIS A 39 8.31 31.19 14.92
C HIS A 39 9.40 32.07 15.53
N ARG A 40 10.55 32.29 14.85
CA ARG A 40 11.59 33.23 15.31
C ARG A 40 11.08 34.65 15.63
N ARG A 41 9.96 35.08 15.03
CA ARG A 41 9.30 36.37 15.24
C ARG A 41 8.30 36.28 16.40
N SER A 42 7.35 35.36 16.32
CA SER A 42 6.21 35.23 17.24
C SER A 42 6.52 34.57 18.59
N CYS A 43 7.63 33.82 18.73
CA CYS A 43 8.00 33.01 19.89
C CYS A 43 7.88 33.71 21.27
N ARG A 44 7.93 35.05 21.34
CA ARG A 44 7.75 35.82 22.59
C ARG A 44 6.70 36.95 22.51
N GLN A 45 5.89 36.99 21.45
CA GLN A 45 4.97 38.12 21.20
C GLN A 45 3.56 37.90 21.78
N HIS A 46 3.16 36.65 22.00
CA HIS A 46 1.81 36.32 22.46
C HIS A 46 1.73 36.22 23.98
N ALA A 47 0.75 36.92 24.55
CA ALA A 47 0.38 36.80 25.96
C ALA A 47 -0.27 35.44 26.28
N ALA A 48 -0.47 35.14 27.56
CA ALA A 48 -1.28 33.99 27.97
C ALA A 48 -2.76 34.27 27.64
N GLY A 49 -3.43 33.33 26.97
CA GLY A 49 -4.83 33.46 26.53
C GLY A 49 -5.04 33.90 25.07
N ASP A 50 -3.98 33.94 24.25
CA ASP A 50 -4.08 34.10 22.80
C ASP A 50 -3.83 32.76 22.11
N ASP A 51 -4.91 31.99 21.87
CA ASP A 51 -4.84 30.63 21.33
C ASP A 51 -4.64 30.60 19.80
N SER A 52 -4.90 31.71 19.09
CA SER A 52 -4.60 31.85 17.65
C SER A 52 -3.12 31.63 17.36
N ALA A 53 -2.25 31.95 18.32
CA ALA A 53 -0.82 31.72 18.25
C ALA A 53 -0.41 30.24 18.15
N ASP A 54 -1.22 29.30 18.65
CA ASP A 54 -0.90 27.87 18.69
C ASP A 54 -1.59 27.05 17.59
N ALA A 55 -2.38 27.70 16.72
CA ALA A 55 -2.91 27.09 15.51
C ALA A 55 -1.79 26.57 14.57
N ILE A 56 -2.02 25.42 13.96
CA ILE A 56 -1.24 24.90 12.84
C ILE A 56 -1.48 25.84 11.63
N PRO A 57 -0.45 26.21 10.84
CA PRO A 57 -0.65 27.07 9.68
C PRO A 57 -1.57 26.41 8.63
N GLU A 58 -2.61 27.11 8.19
CA GLU A 58 -3.56 26.68 7.16
C GLU A 58 -2.89 26.34 5.81
N HIS A 59 -1.70 26.89 5.57
CA HIS A 59 -0.83 26.54 4.46
C HIS A 59 0.56 26.19 5.01
N ASN A 60 0.98 24.94 4.82
CA ASN A 60 2.29 24.45 5.20
C ASN A 60 2.96 23.76 4.00
N GLU A 61 3.98 24.41 3.43
CA GLU A 61 4.78 23.92 2.28
C GLU A 61 5.52 22.58 2.55
N PHE A 62 5.44 22.05 3.77
CA PHE A 62 5.99 20.74 4.16
C PHE A 62 4.96 19.59 4.11
N LEU A 63 3.66 19.89 4.08
CA LEU A 63 2.61 18.88 4.04
C LEU A 63 2.22 18.56 2.60
N PHE A 64 1.81 17.32 2.37
CA PHE A 64 1.12 16.93 1.15
C PHE A 64 -0.25 17.64 1.05
N PRO A 65 -0.83 17.76 -0.15
CA PRO A 65 -2.17 18.31 -0.30
C PRO A 65 -3.22 17.49 0.47
N GLU A 66 -4.18 18.16 1.09
CA GLU A 66 -5.26 17.52 1.84
C GLU A 66 -6.43 17.13 0.91
N TYR A 67 -6.95 15.91 1.10
CA TYR A 67 -8.05 15.33 0.33
C TYR A 67 -9.08 14.69 1.27
N GLU A 68 -10.35 14.71 0.88
CA GLU A 68 -11.40 13.93 1.53
C GLU A 68 -11.36 12.48 1.05
N ILE A 69 -11.45 11.52 1.97
CA ILE A 69 -11.49 10.09 1.66
C ILE A 69 -12.95 9.66 1.67
N LEU A 70 -13.50 9.38 0.48
CA LEU A 70 -14.82 8.76 0.35
C LEU A 70 -14.71 7.29 0.78
N ILE A 71 -15.70 6.81 1.55
CA ILE A 71 -15.74 5.44 2.06
C ILE A 71 -16.98 4.77 1.50
N GLU A 72 -16.77 3.83 0.59
CA GLU A 72 -17.81 3.06 -0.09
C GLU A 72 -17.59 1.56 0.19
N PRO A 73 -18.65 0.74 0.25
CA PRO A 73 -18.53 -0.70 0.46
C PRO A 73 -17.94 -1.40 -0.78
N GLU A 74 -17.06 -2.38 -0.58
CA GLU A 74 -16.53 -3.23 -1.66
C GLU A 74 -17.69 -4.03 -2.29
N GLU A 75 -18.05 -3.73 -3.55
CA GLU A 75 -19.08 -4.49 -4.27
C GLU A 75 -18.59 -5.92 -4.56
N PRO A 76 -19.39 -6.96 -4.28
CA PRO A 76 -18.99 -8.33 -4.58
C PRO A 76 -18.96 -8.55 -6.10
N GLU A 77 -17.88 -9.15 -6.62
CA GLU A 77 -17.67 -9.37 -8.06
C GLU A 77 -18.82 -10.10 -8.78
N PHE A 78 -19.64 -10.85 -8.02
CA PHE A 78 -20.82 -11.55 -8.51
C PHE A 78 -21.98 -11.42 -7.51
N PRO A 79 -23.19 -11.01 -7.95
CA PRO A 79 -24.41 -11.19 -7.16
C PRO A 79 -24.65 -12.69 -6.89
N ALA A 80 -25.12 -13.03 -5.69
CA ALA A 80 -25.27 -14.43 -5.26
C ALA A 80 -26.41 -15.23 -5.96
N ASP A 81 -27.15 -14.61 -6.87
CA ASP A 81 -28.30 -15.19 -7.59
C ASP A 81 -27.90 -15.74 -8.98
N SER A 82 -26.96 -16.68 -9.02
CA SER A 82 -26.65 -17.48 -10.21
C SER A 82 -26.63 -18.99 -9.93
N ALA A 83 -27.61 -19.45 -9.15
CA ALA A 83 -27.89 -20.85 -8.90
C ALA A 83 -29.16 -21.29 -9.64
N ASP A 84 -29.01 -21.70 -10.90
CA ASP A 84 -29.80 -22.78 -11.49
C ASP A 84 -29.17 -23.32 -12.79
N ASP A 85 -29.49 -24.58 -13.06
CA ASP A 85 -29.03 -25.51 -14.11
C ASP A 85 -28.66 -24.95 -15.50
N GLU A 86 -27.58 -25.51 -16.08
CA GLU A 86 -27.78 -26.59 -17.06
C GLU A 86 -26.59 -27.58 -17.11
N GLN A 87 -26.88 -28.88 -17.12
CA GLN A 87 -25.87 -29.93 -17.01
C GLN A 87 -26.02 -30.99 -18.11
N GLY A 88 -25.04 -31.03 -19.02
CA GLY A 88 -24.67 -32.23 -19.79
C GLY A 88 -25.08 -32.27 -21.27
N ALA A 89 -24.06 -32.38 -22.12
CA ALA A 89 -24.16 -32.99 -23.45
C ALA A 89 -22.78 -33.56 -23.85
N GLU A 90 -22.58 -34.87 -23.68
CA GLU A 90 -21.38 -35.57 -24.18
C GLU A 90 -21.56 -36.06 -25.63
N ASP A 91 -20.47 -35.98 -26.39
CA ASP A 91 -20.07 -36.81 -27.54
C ASP A 91 -20.98 -36.96 -28.78
N THR A 92 -20.40 -36.77 -29.98
CA THR A 92 -20.30 -37.83 -31.02
C THR A 92 -19.58 -37.38 -32.31
N SER A 93 -18.33 -37.86 -32.48
CA SER A 93 -17.65 -38.26 -33.74
C SER A 93 -18.00 -37.64 -35.12
N LYS A 94 -16.97 -37.25 -35.92
CA LYS A 94 -16.60 -37.93 -37.21
C LYS A 94 -15.44 -37.31 -37.99
N ASP A 95 -14.78 -38.15 -38.80
CA ASP A 95 -13.58 -37.91 -39.62
C ASP A 95 -13.81 -37.11 -40.93
N ALA A 96 -12.73 -36.49 -41.42
CA ALA A 96 -12.48 -36.23 -42.85
C ALA A 96 -10.97 -36.15 -43.17
N LYS A 97 -10.57 -36.63 -44.37
CA LYS A 97 -9.20 -36.69 -44.96
C LYS A 97 -9.01 -35.57 -46.02
N GLU A 98 -7.85 -35.24 -46.62
CA GLU A 98 -6.45 -35.77 -46.57
C GLU A 98 -5.44 -34.57 -46.40
N GLN A 99 -4.33 -34.23 -47.11
CA GLN A 99 -3.55 -34.72 -48.28
C GLN A 99 -2.06 -34.17 -48.26
N GLU A 100 -1.40 -34.09 -49.42
CA GLU A 100 0.01 -33.71 -49.78
C GLU A 100 0.55 -32.33 -49.29
N GLU A 101 1.82 -32.16 -48.89
CA GLU A 101 3.15 -32.18 -49.63
C GLU A 101 3.37 -30.90 -50.49
N VAL A 102 4.47 -30.11 -50.50
CA VAL A 102 5.97 -30.28 -50.52
C VAL A 102 6.62 -28.98 -49.93
N GLY A 103 7.86 -28.85 -49.41
CA GLY A 103 9.05 -29.71 -49.23
C GLY A 103 10.37 -28.87 -49.21
N ALA A 104 11.51 -29.44 -49.66
CA ALA A 104 12.81 -28.79 -50.02
C ALA A 104 13.78 -28.19 -48.95
N ALA A 105 14.53 -29.09 -48.29
CA ALA A 105 15.99 -29.06 -47.99
C ALA A 105 16.79 -27.77 -47.61
N GLY A 106 17.49 -27.84 -46.46
CA GLY A 106 18.66 -27.04 -46.07
C GLY A 106 19.45 -27.74 -44.93
N ILE A 107 20.78 -27.58 -44.84
CA ILE A 107 21.66 -28.33 -43.90
C ILE A 107 22.60 -27.38 -43.13
N ALA A 108 22.94 -27.75 -41.88
CA ALA A 108 23.74 -27.04 -40.86
C ALA A 108 22.99 -25.86 -40.20
N ASP A 109 23.01 -25.71 -38.87
CA ASP A 109 24.10 -26.02 -37.92
C ASP A 109 23.63 -26.73 -36.63
N GLU A 110 24.30 -27.83 -36.25
CA GLU A 110 24.10 -28.48 -34.94
C GLU A 110 25.18 -28.02 -33.93
N THR A 111 24.90 -27.02 -33.08
CA THR A 111 25.31 -26.96 -31.63
C THR A 111 24.61 -25.79 -30.92
N PHE A 112 23.29 -25.72 -30.97
CA PHE A 112 22.51 -25.21 -29.85
C PHE A 112 21.34 -26.17 -29.64
N LYS A 113 21.19 -26.71 -28.43
CA LYS A 113 20.10 -27.66 -28.18
C LYS A 113 18.78 -26.92 -28.32
N SER A 114 17.96 -27.37 -29.26
CA SER A 114 16.53 -27.12 -29.21
C SER A 114 15.99 -27.68 -27.89
N LEU A 115 15.77 -26.78 -26.93
CA LEU A 115 14.54 -26.87 -26.15
C LEU A 115 13.43 -26.89 -27.20
N ASP A 116 12.65 -27.95 -27.23
CA ASP A 116 11.53 -28.10 -28.14
C ASP A 116 10.53 -26.96 -27.94
N GLU A 117 9.87 -26.55 -29.01
CA GLU A 117 8.88 -25.45 -28.99
C GLU A 117 7.79 -25.73 -27.94
N GLU A 118 7.43 -26.99 -27.72
CA GLU A 118 6.48 -27.44 -26.70
C GLU A 118 7.00 -27.21 -25.26
N THR A 119 8.27 -27.49 -24.97
CA THR A 119 8.93 -27.14 -23.69
C THR A 119 9.14 -25.63 -23.54
N LEU A 120 9.47 -24.90 -24.61
CA LEU A 120 9.58 -23.43 -24.56
C LEU A 120 8.21 -22.78 -24.30
N GLU A 121 7.16 -23.22 -24.98
CA GLU A 121 5.78 -22.83 -24.70
C GLU A 121 5.34 -23.28 -23.30
N ALA A 122 5.72 -24.48 -22.84
CA ALA A 122 5.40 -24.93 -21.49
C ALA A 122 6.10 -24.07 -20.43
N MET A 123 7.36 -23.71 -20.62
CA MET A 123 8.09 -22.79 -19.73
C MET A 123 7.50 -21.37 -19.79
N ALA A 124 6.97 -20.91 -20.93
CA ALA A 124 6.25 -19.65 -21.06
C ALA A 124 4.80 -19.69 -20.54
N LYS A 125 4.20 -20.89 -20.39
CA LYS A 125 2.88 -21.13 -19.78
C LYS A 125 2.96 -21.50 -18.31
N HIS A 126 4.14 -21.85 -17.80
CA HIS A 126 4.41 -22.11 -16.39
C HIS A 126 4.49 -20.80 -15.61
N GLU A 127 3.33 -20.15 -15.51
CA GLU A 127 3.12 -18.99 -14.66
C GLU A 127 3.68 -19.24 -13.26
N THR A 128 4.59 -18.39 -12.84
CA THR A 128 5.22 -18.41 -11.52
C THR A 128 4.21 -18.08 -10.43
N GLU A 129 4.51 -18.45 -9.18
CA GLU A 129 3.67 -18.03 -8.05
C GLU A 129 3.63 -16.50 -7.90
N GLU A 130 4.72 -15.81 -8.24
CA GLU A 130 4.79 -14.34 -8.24
C GLU A 130 3.84 -13.71 -9.29
N GLU A 131 3.81 -14.23 -10.51
CA GLU A 131 2.87 -13.77 -11.54
C GLU A 131 1.41 -14.04 -11.14
N LYS A 132 1.11 -15.19 -10.52
CA LYS A 132 -0.23 -15.50 -9.98
C LYS A 132 -0.66 -14.48 -8.95
N ILE A 133 0.23 -14.18 -7.99
CA ILE A 133 0.01 -13.18 -6.94
C ILE A 133 -0.21 -11.80 -7.54
N PHE A 134 0.64 -11.37 -8.47
CA PHE A 134 0.55 -10.05 -9.10
C PHE A 134 -0.69 -9.93 -9.99
N ARG A 135 -1.13 -11.02 -10.65
CA ARG A 135 -2.39 -11.08 -11.40
C ARG A 135 -3.61 -11.04 -10.47
N MET A 136 -3.57 -11.72 -9.32
CA MET A 136 -4.64 -11.63 -8.31
C MET A 136 -4.75 -10.21 -7.75
N PHE A 137 -3.62 -9.58 -7.41
CA PHE A 137 -3.56 -8.17 -7.01
C PHE A 137 -4.17 -7.26 -8.09
N LYS A 138 -3.72 -7.39 -9.35
CA LYS A 138 -4.26 -6.64 -10.49
C LYS A 138 -5.76 -6.86 -10.71
N LYS A 139 -6.27 -8.08 -10.52
CA LYS A 139 -7.70 -8.39 -10.68
C LYS A 139 -8.54 -7.68 -9.61
N GLN A 140 -8.15 -7.74 -8.34
CA GLN A 140 -8.86 -7.04 -7.27
C GLN A 140 -8.82 -5.51 -7.47
N VAL A 141 -7.65 -4.98 -7.83
CA VAL A 141 -7.44 -3.56 -8.12
C VAL A 141 -8.20 -3.09 -9.37
N ALA A 142 -8.47 -3.96 -10.34
CA ALA A 142 -9.22 -3.59 -11.55
C ALA A 142 -10.73 -3.35 -11.30
N ALA A 143 -11.26 -3.76 -10.14
CA ALA A 143 -12.64 -3.45 -9.75
C ALA A 143 -12.79 -1.98 -9.32
N GLU A 144 -11.84 -1.44 -8.55
CA GLU A 144 -11.79 -0.03 -8.18
C GLU A 144 -10.35 0.53 -8.30
N PRO A 145 -9.95 1.03 -9.48
CA PRO A 145 -8.58 1.44 -9.75
C PRO A 145 -8.15 2.72 -9.02
N GLU A 146 -9.07 3.54 -8.51
CA GLU A 146 -8.76 4.74 -7.71
C GLU A 146 -8.69 4.44 -6.20
N GLN A 147 -8.90 3.19 -5.77
CA GLN A 147 -8.83 2.78 -4.35
C GLN A 147 -7.45 3.10 -3.73
N ILE A 148 -7.40 4.10 -2.86
CA ILE A 148 -6.19 4.47 -2.08
C ILE A 148 -6.03 3.69 -0.76
N ILE A 149 -7.12 3.15 -0.20
CA ILE A 149 -7.15 2.39 1.06
C ILE A 149 -8.11 1.23 0.94
N ARG A 150 -7.72 0.04 1.42
CA ARG A 150 -8.61 -1.12 1.60
C ARG A 150 -8.69 -1.50 3.08
N TYR A 151 -9.90 -1.43 3.66
CA TYR A 151 -10.18 -1.80 5.04
C TYR A 151 -10.73 -3.23 5.12
N CYS A 152 -10.10 -4.11 5.90
CA CYS A 152 -10.48 -5.53 5.97
C CYS A 152 -10.04 -6.15 7.31
N ARG A 153 -10.49 -5.55 8.43
CA ARG A 153 -10.04 -5.91 9.78
C ARG A 153 -10.39 -7.33 10.18
N GLY A 154 -9.36 -8.16 10.35
CA GLY A 154 -9.52 -9.58 10.69
C GLY A 154 -10.25 -10.41 9.62
N GLY A 155 -10.36 -9.91 8.40
CA GLY A 155 -10.94 -10.62 7.26
C GLY A 155 -9.91 -11.49 6.53
N GLU A 156 -10.00 -11.55 5.20
CA GLU A 156 -9.17 -12.40 4.34
C GLU A 156 -7.67 -12.05 4.37
N GLY A 157 -7.33 -10.84 4.80
CA GLY A 157 -5.95 -10.36 4.92
C GLY A 157 -5.54 -9.37 3.82
N PRO A 158 -4.24 -9.02 3.78
CA PRO A 158 -3.71 -8.03 2.86
C PRO A 158 -3.58 -8.57 1.43
N LEU A 159 -3.91 -7.73 0.44
CA LEU A 159 -3.53 -7.93 -0.95
C LEU A 159 -2.04 -7.65 -1.10
N TRP A 160 -1.26 -8.65 -1.52
CA TRP A 160 0.18 -8.55 -1.71
C TRP A 160 0.54 -8.44 -3.19
N VAL A 161 1.54 -7.63 -3.52
CA VAL A 161 2.06 -7.45 -4.89
C VAL A 161 3.02 -8.59 -5.26
N SER A 162 3.84 -9.05 -4.31
CA SER A 162 4.79 -10.17 -4.50
C SER A 162 4.56 -11.29 -3.47
N GLY A 163 5.11 -12.48 -3.74
CA GLY A 163 5.28 -13.55 -2.77
C GLY A 163 6.38 -13.27 -1.73
N GLU A 164 7.38 -12.47 -2.11
CA GLU A 164 8.50 -12.08 -1.25
C GLU A 164 8.13 -10.96 -0.26
N ASN A 165 8.99 -10.75 0.75
CA ASN A 165 8.89 -9.63 1.71
C ASN A 165 7.49 -9.47 2.35
N ARG A 166 6.91 -10.59 2.77
CA ARG A 166 5.70 -10.66 3.62
C ARG A 166 6.12 -10.92 5.07
N PRO A 167 5.44 -10.34 6.08
CA PRO A 167 5.75 -10.63 7.48
C PRO A 167 5.24 -12.02 7.87
N GLU A 168 6.03 -12.76 8.64
CA GLU A 168 5.51 -13.86 9.44
C GLU A 168 4.93 -13.34 10.76
N GLU A 169 4.15 -14.16 11.48
CA GLU A 169 3.58 -13.78 12.79
C GLU A 169 4.65 -13.35 13.82
N LYS A 170 5.89 -13.83 13.68
CA LYS A 170 7.04 -13.46 14.53
C LYS A 170 7.54 -12.02 14.30
N ASP A 171 7.30 -11.47 13.11
CA ASP A 171 7.84 -10.19 12.65
C ASP A 171 6.87 -9.04 13.01
N ILE A 172 5.61 -9.38 13.35
CA ILE A 172 4.57 -8.47 13.82
C ILE A 172 4.65 -8.40 15.35
N PRO A 173 5.12 -7.30 15.96
CA PRO A 173 5.23 -7.20 17.41
C PRO A 173 3.84 -7.12 18.08
N ASN A 174 3.71 -7.78 19.24
CA ASN A 174 2.55 -7.62 20.12
C ASN A 174 2.33 -6.13 20.48
N CYS A 175 1.07 -5.77 20.72
CA CYS A 175 0.68 -4.46 21.20
C CYS A 175 1.16 -4.23 22.64
N VAL A 176 1.25 -2.98 23.07
CA VAL A 176 1.76 -2.57 24.41
C VAL A 176 0.95 -3.14 25.59
N CYS A 177 -0.29 -3.57 25.35
CA CYS A 177 -1.13 -4.27 26.32
C CYS A 177 -0.80 -5.76 26.48
N GLY A 178 0.05 -6.32 25.61
CA GLY A 178 0.38 -7.75 25.53
C GLY A 178 -0.41 -8.57 24.51
N ALA A 179 -1.51 -8.02 23.96
CA ALA A 179 -2.31 -8.66 22.92
C ALA A 179 -1.54 -8.75 21.58
N LYS A 180 -1.90 -9.72 20.74
CA LYS A 180 -1.43 -9.75 19.35
C LYS A 180 -1.96 -8.55 18.57
N ARG A 181 -1.25 -8.17 17.51
CA ARG A 181 -1.80 -7.29 16.48
C ARG A 181 -2.41 -8.12 15.35
N ILE A 182 -3.46 -7.60 14.74
CA ILE A 182 -4.14 -8.16 13.56
C ILE A 182 -4.13 -7.14 12.44
N PHE A 183 -4.22 -7.59 11.20
CA PHE A 183 -4.41 -6.71 10.05
C PHE A 183 -5.73 -5.93 10.19
N GLU A 184 -5.67 -4.61 9.94
CA GLU A 184 -6.86 -3.74 9.92
C GLU A 184 -7.13 -3.15 8.54
N PHE A 185 -6.13 -2.52 7.92
CA PHE A 185 -6.25 -1.93 6.59
C PHE A 185 -4.90 -1.88 5.89
N GLN A 186 -4.92 -1.70 4.57
CA GLN A 186 -3.74 -1.42 3.76
C GLN A 186 -3.91 -0.11 2.99
N ILE A 187 -2.79 0.59 2.79
CA ILE A 187 -2.66 1.73 1.89
C ILE A 187 -2.16 1.20 0.54
N MET A 188 -2.86 1.58 -0.50
CA MET A 188 -2.66 1.12 -1.88
C MET A 188 -1.64 2.03 -2.60
N PRO A 189 -0.94 1.53 -3.62
CA PRO A 189 0.05 2.32 -4.36
C PRO A 189 -0.58 3.51 -5.11
N GLN A 190 -1.86 3.45 -5.44
CA GLN A 190 -2.69 4.52 -5.99
C GLN A 190 -2.46 5.88 -5.33
N LEU A 191 -2.29 5.92 -4.01
CA LEU A 191 -2.16 7.16 -3.24
C LEU A 191 -0.96 8.01 -3.71
N LEU A 192 0.09 7.39 -4.26
CA LEU A 192 1.26 8.07 -4.82
C LEU A 192 0.87 9.12 -5.86
N ASN A 193 -0.15 8.84 -6.68
CA ASN A 193 -0.68 9.76 -7.71
C ASN A 193 -1.23 11.08 -7.12
N HIS A 194 -1.59 11.09 -5.83
CA HIS A 194 -2.19 12.23 -5.14
C HIS A 194 -1.18 13.00 -4.28
N LEU A 195 0.02 12.45 -4.01
CA LEU A 195 1.03 13.11 -3.17
C LEU A 195 1.80 14.24 -3.89
N GLN A 196 1.73 14.32 -5.23
CA GLN A 196 2.36 15.37 -6.06
C GLN A 196 3.91 15.44 -5.93
N VAL A 197 4.57 14.29 -5.73
CA VAL A 197 6.04 14.20 -5.51
C VAL A 197 6.80 14.00 -6.81
N ASP A 198 6.69 14.97 -7.73
CA ASP A 198 7.35 14.94 -9.05
C ASP A 198 8.88 15.22 -9.00
N SER A 199 9.47 15.26 -7.81
CA SER A 199 10.88 15.63 -7.61
C SER A 199 11.85 14.46 -7.79
N LEU A 200 12.62 14.50 -8.89
CA LEU A 200 13.63 13.50 -9.31
C LEU A 200 14.74 13.12 -8.29
N GLY A 201 14.75 13.69 -7.09
CA GLY A 201 15.72 13.39 -6.03
C GLY A 201 15.14 12.69 -4.79
N GLU A 202 13.82 12.74 -4.58
CA GLU A 202 13.14 12.23 -3.38
C GLU A 202 11.86 11.47 -3.77
N SER A 203 11.98 10.55 -4.73
CA SER A 203 10.89 9.69 -5.18
C SER A 203 10.40 8.77 -4.06
N ILE A 204 9.12 8.89 -3.70
CA ILE A 204 8.43 7.97 -2.78
C ILE A 204 7.74 6.90 -3.61
N ASP A 205 7.92 5.63 -3.24
CA ASP A 205 7.28 4.47 -3.88
C ASP A 205 7.00 3.37 -2.85
N TRP A 206 6.01 2.52 -3.12
CA TRP A 206 5.69 1.27 -2.41
C TRP A 206 4.76 0.40 -3.26
N GLY A 207 4.83 -0.92 -3.10
CA GLY A 207 3.84 -1.86 -3.65
C GLY A 207 2.57 -1.92 -2.80
N THR A 208 2.70 -2.03 -1.47
CA THR A 208 1.60 -1.81 -0.51
C THR A 208 2.14 -1.53 0.89
N LEU A 209 1.41 -0.75 1.70
CA LEU A 209 1.67 -0.56 3.12
C LEU A 209 0.55 -1.22 3.93
N VAL A 210 0.89 -2.16 4.80
CA VAL A 210 -0.07 -3.00 5.54
C VAL A 210 -0.04 -2.63 7.02
N VAL A 211 -1.18 -2.21 7.56
CA VAL A 211 -1.30 -1.72 8.95
C VAL A 211 -1.91 -2.79 9.84
N TYR A 212 -1.24 -3.03 10.97
CA TYR A 212 -1.61 -3.99 11.99
C TYR A 212 -1.86 -3.28 13.33
N THR A 213 -3.02 -3.53 13.93
CA THR A 213 -3.50 -2.87 15.14
C THR A 213 -3.87 -3.88 16.24
N CYS A 214 -4.02 -3.41 17.47
CA CYS A 214 -4.39 -4.24 18.62
C CYS A 214 -5.67 -5.07 18.37
N ALA A 215 -5.60 -6.40 18.52
CA ALA A 215 -6.77 -7.27 18.41
C ALA A 215 -7.88 -6.88 19.41
N ASP A 216 -7.50 -6.60 20.65
CA ASP A 216 -8.40 -6.24 21.75
C ASP A 216 -8.87 -4.77 21.72
N SER A 217 -8.48 -3.99 20.68
CA SER A 217 -8.77 -2.55 20.58
C SER A 217 -8.42 -1.76 21.85
N CYS A 218 -7.23 -2.02 22.42
CA CYS A 218 -6.78 -1.32 23.63
C CYS A 218 -6.50 0.17 23.37
N GLY A 219 -6.41 0.98 24.44
CA GLY A 219 -6.13 2.42 24.33
C GLY A 219 -7.36 3.31 24.22
N GLY A 220 -8.45 2.98 24.92
CA GLY A 220 -9.70 3.77 24.96
C GLY A 220 -9.60 5.13 25.70
N GLY A 221 -8.62 5.96 25.35
CA GLY A 221 -8.40 7.31 25.88
C GLY A 221 -7.63 8.19 24.89
N ASN A 222 -7.45 9.48 25.18
CA ASN A 222 -6.81 10.45 24.28
C ASN A 222 -5.27 10.34 24.24
N GLU A 223 -4.72 9.13 24.22
CA GLU A 223 -3.28 8.86 24.17
C GLU A 223 -2.89 8.21 22.84
N TYR A 224 -1.89 8.77 22.16
CA TYR A 224 -1.38 8.22 20.91
C TYR A 224 -0.59 6.94 21.19
N LEU A 225 -1.09 5.81 20.68
CA LEU A 225 -0.37 4.54 20.67
C LEU A 225 0.34 4.35 19.32
N GLU A 226 1.51 3.72 19.34
CA GLU A 226 2.25 3.32 18.15
C GLU A 226 1.74 1.97 17.68
N GLU A 227 1.19 1.93 16.46
CA GLU A 227 0.75 0.69 15.78
C GLU A 227 1.72 0.29 14.67
N PHE A 228 1.62 -0.95 14.21
CA PHE A 228 2.65 -1.55 13.36
C PHE A 228 2.32 -1.42 11.88
N ILE A 229 3.31 -1.07 11.07
CA ILE A 229 3.19 -0.93 9.62
C ILE A 229 4.27 -1.78 8.93
N TRP A 230 3.85 -2.60 7.98
CA TRP A 230 4.76 -3.34 7.09
C TRP A 230 4.74 -2.70 5.71
N LYS A 231 5.90 -2.58 5.06
CA LYS A 231 6.02 -2.10 3.68
C LYS A 231 6.49 -3.25 2.79
N GLN A 232 5.75 -3.49 1.71
CA GLN A 232 6.22 -4.28 0.56
C GLN A 232 6.50 -3.30 -0.60
N ASP A 233 7.67 -3.41 -1.22
CA ASP A 233 8.03 -2.73 -2.47
C ASP A 233 7.61 -3.55 -3.71
N TYR A 234 7.57 -2.93 -4.88
CA TYR A 234 7.54 -3.67 -6.14
C TYR A 234 8.85 -4.46 -6.33
N SER A 235 8.77 -5.70 -6.82
CA SER A 235 9.96 -6.45 -7.21
C SER A 235 10.55 -5.85 -8.50
N MET A 236 11.89 -5.74 -8.57
CA MET A 236 12.62 -5.13 -9.70
C MET A 236 12.57 -5.93 -11.02
N GLY A 237 11.63 -6.89 -11.15
CA GLY A 237 11.38 -7.68 -12.36
C GLY A 237 10.08 -7.32 -13.09
N CYS A 238 9.28 -6.37 -12.59
CA CYS A 238 7.98 -5.99 -13.16
C CYS A 238 7.99 -4.56 -13.75
N THR A 239 8.87 -4.30 -14.73
CA THR A 239 8.94 -3.06 -15.51
C THR A 239 9.07 -3.34 -17.00
#